data_AF-X0UJM3-F1
#
_entry.id   AF-X0UJM3-F1
#
_cell.length_a   1.000
_cell.length_b   1.000
_cell.length_c   1.000
_cell.angle_alpha   90.00
_cell.angle_beta   90.00
_cell.angle_gamma   90.00
#
_symmetry.space_group_name_H-M   'P 1'
#
loop_
_entity.id
_entity.type
_entity.pdbx_description
1 polymer ?
#
loop_
_entity_poly.entity_id
_entity_poly.type
_entity_poly.pdbx_seq_one_letter_code
_entity_poly.pdbx_strand_id
1 'polypeptide(L)'
;IIPEKSSYCDDIPDEHVVLPADPRKQRMPLERLHQHIKNGMGWAGDEDQRAARTMRAACRWLEGRYGNCTPFFLAVDTFDPHEPWDAPRYYVDAYDRDYDGDRLVDPAYEPAEYATESEIRFMRCLYAAKLTMVDRWIGYLLAGIERLGLRDDTVIFFTSDHGFYHGEHGLIGKVLLDREDVICGRWPLYATITHAPLLIRLPGMTVGKQYSAFCQPADLMPTVLEVFDRPIPQGVQGSSLLPLLRGESAASRGFAITSATYVQDKQVRSPTSFRTE
;
A
#
# COMPACT_ATOMS: atom_id res chain seq x y z
N ILE A 1 -2.06 -16.17 13.87
CA ILE A 1 -0.84 -16.97 13.58
C ILE A 1 -1.08 -17.65 12.25
N ILE A 2 -0.51 -17.14 11.16
CA ILE A 2 -0.60 -17.75 9.83
C ILE A 2 0.41 -18.91 9.85
N PRO A 3 0.04 -20.15 9.50
CA PRO A 3 1.00 -21.24 9.48
C PRO A 3 2.10 -20.93 8.46
N GLU A 4 3.36 -21.09 8.87
CA GLU A 4 4.49 -21.08 7.97
C GLU A 4 4.35 -22.28 7.02
N LYS A 5 4.19 -22.01 5.72
CA LYS A 5 4.67 -22.98 4.72
C LYS A 5 6.19 -23.06 4.91
N SER A 6 6.63 -24.05 5.66
CA SER A 6 8.02 -24.46 5.76
C SER A 6 8.43 -25.10 4.43
N SER A 7 8.87 -24.26 3.51
CA SER A 7 9.76 -24.65 2.40
C SER A 7 10.34 -23.38 1.78
N TYR A 8 11.07 -22.61 2.58
CA TYR A 8 11.99 -21.65 1.99
C TYR A 8 12.99 -22.45 1.17
N CYS A 9 13.18 -22.10 -0.10
CA CYS A 9 14.16 -22.75 -0.97
C CYS A 9 15.58 -22.27 -0.64
N ASP A 10 15.94 -22.30 0.64
CA ASP A 10 17.24 -21.85 1.14
C ASP A 10 18.39 -22.70 0.59
N ASP A 11 18.08 -23.94 0.17
CA ASP A 11 19.02 -24.89 -0.41
C ASP A 11 19.42 -24.57 -1.87
N ILE A 12 18.81 -23.56 -2.53
CA ILE A 12 19.18 -23.17 -3.90
C ILE A 12 20.41 -22.25 -3.84
N PRO A 13 21.56 -22.62 -4.45
CA PRO A 13 22.72 -21.73 -4.58
C PRO A 13 22.38 -20.42 -5.30
N ASP A 14 22.99 -19.32 -4.86
CA ASP A 14 22.79 -17.97 -5.42
C ASP A 14 23.08 -17.90 -6.93
N GLU A 15 24.08 -18.64 -7.42
CA GLU A 15 24.44 -18.71 -8.85
C GLU A 15 23.34 -19.29 -9.75
N HIS A 16 22.32 -19.93 -9.17
CA HIS A 16 21.18 -20.47 -9.90
C HIS A 16 19.94 -19.57 -9.84
N VAL A 17 20.03 -18.44 -9.13
CA VAL A 17 18.94 -17.46 -9.05
C VAL A 17 19.04 -16.50 -10.25
N VAL A 18 18.01 -16.53 -11.10
CA VAL A 18 17.90 -15.58 -12.22
C VAL A 18 17.45 -14.22 -11.70
N LEU A 19 18.29 -13.21 -11.87
CA LEU A 19 17.99 -11.86 -11.46
C LEU A 19 17.02 -11.17 -12.44
N PRO A 20 16.09 -10.36 -11.94
CA PRO A 20 15.12 -9.66 -12.79
C PRO A 20 15.73 -8.48 -13.57
N ALA A 21 16.85 -7.92 -13.10
CA ALA A 21 17.60 -6.85 -13.77
C ALA A 21 19.06 -6.83 -13.28
N ASP A 22 19.91 -5.97 -13.85
CA ASP A 22 21.22 -5.62 -13.26
C ASP A 22 21.05 -5.23 -11.77
N PRO A 23 21.80 -5.85 -10.84
CA PRO A 23 21.73 -5.54 -9.40
C PRO A 23 21.85 -4.05 -9.07
N ARG A 24 22.63 -3.29 -9.85
CA ARG A 24 22.82 -1.85 -9.61
C ARG A 24 21.56 -1.02 -9.89
N LYS A 25 20.61 -1.56 -10.64
CA LYS A 25 19.33 -0.92 -10.91
C LYS A 25 18.26 -1.28 -9.87
N GLN A 26 18.57 -2.16 -8.92
CA GLN A 26 17.69 -2.54 -7.82
C GLN A 26 18.14 -1.83 -6.52
N ARG A 27 17.22 -1.62 -5.59
CA ARG A 27 17.47 -0.99 -4.29
C ARG A 27 18.01 -2.00 -3.29
N MET A 28 17.44 -3.20 -3.22
CA MET A 28 17.87 -4.25 -2.31
C MET A 28 19.32 -4.66 -2.57
N PRO A 29 20.14 -4.82 -1.50
CA PRO A 29 21.42 -5.50 -1.62
C PRO A 29 21.26 -6.91 -2.23
N LEU A 30 22.24 -7.34 -3.02
CA LEU A 30 22.17 -8.58 -3.81
C LEU A 30 21.77 -9.81 -2.99
N GLU A 31 22.34 -9.98 -1.80
CA GLU A 31 22.03 -11.09 -0.88
C GLU A 31 20.54 -11.10 -0.50
N ARG A 32 19.96 -9.93 -0.21
CA ARG A 32 18.53 -9.80 0.13
C ARG A 32 17.65 -10.06 -1.10
N LEU A 33 18.08 -9.62 -2.28
CA LEU A 33 17.37 -9.87 -3.53
C LEU A 33 17.34 -11.37 -3.86
N HIS A 34 18.46 -12.08 -3.72
CA HIS A 34 18.50 -13.54 -3.87
C HIS A 34 17.54 -14.22 -2.91
N GLN A 35 17.59 -13.87 -1.62
CA GLN A 35 16.70 -14.47 -0.64
C GLN A 35 15.22 -14.18 -0.96
N HIS A 36 14.90 -12.95 -1.36
CA HIS A 36 13.55 -12.58 -1.79
C HIS A 36 13.05 -13.45 -2.94
N ILE A 37 13.86 -13.63 -3.98
CA ILE A 37 13.50 -14.46 -5.14
C ILE A 37 13.31 -15.93 -4.72
N LYS A 38 14.21 -16.49 -3.91
CA LYS A 38 14.09 -17.87 -3.39
C LYS A 38 12.81 -18.06 -2.58
N ASN A 39 12.43 -17.08 -1.77
CA ASN A 39 11.18 -17.10 -1.02
C ASN A 39 9.95 -17.10 -1.95
N GLY A 40 10.05 -16.46 -3.11
CA GLY A 40 9.01 -16.41 -4.13
C GLY A 40 8.90 -17.67 -5.00
N MET A 41 9.96 -18.46 -5.14
CA MET A 41 9.97 -19.69 -5.97
C MET A 41 8.95 -20.74 -5.52
N GLY A 42 8.57 -20.73 -4.23
CA GLY A 42 7.55 -21.63 -3.68
C GLY A 42 6.10 -21.16 -3.88
N TRP A 43 5.86 -20.00 -4.48
CA TRP A 43 4.51 -19.49 -4.70
C TRP A 43 3.80 -20.23 -5.81
N ALA A 44 2.62 -20.78 -5.51
CA ALA A 44 1.77 -21.46 -6.48
C ALA A 44 0.83 -20.48 -7.22
N GLY A 45 0.57 -19.32 -6.64
CA GLY A 45 -0.28 -18.29 -7.20
C GLY A 45 -0.30 -17.03 -6.34
N ASP A 46 -1.16 -16.08 -6.71
CA ASP A 46 -1.34 -14.84 -5.95
C ASP A 46 -1.77 -15.04 -4.49
N GLU A 47 -2.40 -16.16 -4.16
CA GLU A 47 -2.78 -16.54 -2.80
C GLU A 47 -1.63 -16.57 -1.80
N ASP A 48 -0.40 -16.79 -2.27
CA ASP A 48 0.80 -16.84 -1.43
C ASP A 48 1.40 -15.44 -1.18
N GLN A 49 0.94 -14.40 -1.90
CA GLN A 49 1.40 -13.02 -1.74
C GLN A 49 0.73 -12.28 -0.57
N ARG A 50 1.33 -11.16 -0.14
CA ARG A 50 0.97 -10.46 1.11
C ARG A 50 -0.48 -9.97 1.09
N ALA A 51 -0.90 -9.31 0.01
CA ALA A 51 -2.28 -8.82 -0.15
C ALA A 51 -3.31 -9.95 0.03
N ALA A 52 -3.10 -11.08 -0.64
CA ALA A 52 -3.99 -12.23 -0.52
C ALA A 52 -4.04 -12.78 0.90
N ARG A 53 -2.89 -13.01 1.51
CA ARG A 53 -2.78 -13.57 2.86
C ARG A 53 -3.44 -12.67 3.89
N THR A 54 -3.22 -11.36 3.79
CA THR A 54 -3.84 -10.34 4.66
C THR A 54 -5.35 -10.29 4.46
N MET A 55 -5.84 -10.18 3.22
CA MET A 55 -7.27 -10.07 2.94
C MET A 55 -8.04 -11.34 3.34
N ARG A 56 -7.44 -12.53 3.13
CA ARG A 56 -7.99 -13.79 3.62
C ARG A 56 -7.99 -13.88 5.14
N ALA A 57 -6.94 -13.38 5.81
CA ALA A 57 -6.91 -13.33 7.28
C ALA A 57 -7.99 -12.40 7.85
N ALA A 58 -8.17 -11.21 7.24
CA ALA A 58 -9.25 -10.28 7.60
C ALA A 58 -10.64 -10.92 7.39
N CYS A 59 -10.88 -11.58 6.25
CA CYS A 59 -12.13 -12.28 5.98
C CYS A 59 -12.40 -13.39 7.01
N ARG A 60 -11.40 -14.25 7.31
CA ARG A 60 -11.54 -15.29 8.33
C ARG A 60 -11.82 -14.73 9.72
N TRP A 61 -11.23 -13.58 10.05
CA TRP A 61 -11.49 -12.90 11.32
C TRP A 61 -12.94 -12.40 11.42
N LEU A 62 -13.49 -11.84 10.32
CA LEU A 62 -14.90 -11.45 10.24
C LEU A 62 -15.84 -12.66 10.32
N GLU A 63 -15.50 -13.77 9.65
CA GLU A 63 -16.26 -15.03 9.72
C GLU A 63 -16.32 -15.59 11.15
N GLY A 64 -15.22 -15.53 11.90
CA GLY A 64 -15.20 -15.92 13.32
C GLY A 64 -16.05 -15.06 14.23
N ARG A 65 -16.52 -13.89 13.75
CA ARG A 65 -17.46 -13.00 14.44
C ARG A 65 -18.89 -13.09 13.92
N TYR A 66 -19.15 -13.92 12.91
CA TYR A 66 -20.48 -14.04 12.35
C TYR A 66 -21.51 -14.43 13.42
N GLY A 67 -22.64 -13.72 13.46
CA GLY A 67 -23.68 -13.91 14.48
C GLY A 67 -23.40 -13.27 15.85
N ASN A 68 -22.22 -12.66 16.05
CA ASN A 68 -21.91 -11.87 17.24
C ASN A 68 -22.23 -10.38 16.99
N CYS A 69 -23.06 -9.77 17.83
CA CYS A 69 -23.48 -8.36 17.70
C CYS A 69 -22.48 -7.35 18.31
N THR A 70 -21.23 -7.76 18.61
CA THR A 70 -20.24 -6.81 19.15
C THR A 70 -19.66 -5.92 18.04
N PRO A 71 -19.68 -4.58 18.22
CA PRO A 71 -19.03 -3.66 17.29
C PRO A 71 -17.55 -4.00 17.11
N PHE A 72 -17.01 -3.69 15.93
CA PHE A 72 -15.61 -3.89 15.64
C PHE A 72 -14.95 -2.68 14.98
N PHE A 73 -13.64 -2.62 15.13
CA PHE A 73 -12.74 -1.80 14.33
C PHE A 73 -11.68 -2.74 13.74
N LEU A 74 -11.55 -2.74 12.42
CA LEU A 74 -10.62 -3.61 11.69
C LEU A 74 -9.77 -2.75 10.75
N ALA A 75 -8.48 -2.60 11.10
CA ALA A 75 -7.48 -2.03 10.21
C ALA A 75 -6.82 -3.15 9.41
N VAL A 76 -6.87 -3.04 8.08
CA VAL A 76 -6.29 -4.04 7.16
C VAL A 76 -5.20 -3.35 6.35
N ASP A 77 -3.95 -3.75 6.57
CA ASP A 77 -2.77 -3.25 5.86
C ASP A 77 -2.07 -4.42 5.18
N THR A 78 -1.97 -4.35 3.85
CA THR A 78 -1.40 -5.40 3.00
C THR A 78 0.09 -5.26 2.78
N PHE A 79 0.70 -4.12 3.11
CA PHE A 79 2.02 -3.68 2.68
C PHE A 79 2.18 -3.55 1.14
N ASP A 80 1.62 -4.47 0.35
CA ASP A 80 1.42 -4.29 -1.09
C ASP A 80 0.57 -3.03 -1.36
N PRO A 81 0.85 -2.25 -2.43
CA PRO A 81 1.72 -2.56 -3.57
C PRO A 81 3.17 -2.05 -3.41
N HIS A 82 3.68 -1.88 -2.19
CA HIS A 82 5.10 -1.56 -1.99
C HIS A 82 5.98 -2.55 -2.76
N GLU A 83 7.10 -2.06 -3.29
CA GLU A 83 8.07 -2.91 -3.98
C GLU A 83 8.60 -4.01 -3.03
N PRO A 84 8.94 -5.21 -3.54
CA PRO A 84 9.09 -5.55 -4.95
C PRO A 84 7.77 -5.80 -5.71
N TRP A 85 7.71 -5.35 -6.96
CA TRP A 85 6.58 -5.53 -7.88
C TRP A 85 6.68 -6.84 -8.67
N ASP A 86 6.56 -7.93 -7.93
CA ASP A 86 6.74 -9.31 -8.35
C ASP A 86 5.41 -10.08 -8.44
N ALA A 87 4.36 -9.41 -8.94
CA ALA A 87 3.07 -10.06 -9.17
C ALA A 87 3.24 -11.29 -10.07
N PRO A 88 2.42 -12.34 -9.91
CA PRO A 88 2.49 -13.52 -10.77
C PRO A 88 2.46 -13.15 -12.25
N ARG A 89 3.20 -13.91 -13.07
CA ARG A 89 3.42 -13.61 -14.49
C ARG A 89 2.13 -13.32 -15.26
N TYR A 90 1.03 -14.02 -14.95
CA TYR A 90 -0.25 -13.82 -15.63
C TYR A 90 -0.88 -12.44 -15.38
N TYR A 91 -0.49 -11.70 -14.32
CA TYR A 91 -0.83 -10.28 -14.16
C TYR A 91 0.06 -9.41 -15.04
N VAL A 92 1.37 -9.66 -15.06
CA VAL A 92 2.34 -8.88 -15.84
C VAL A 92 2.07 -8.99 -17.34
N ASP A 93 1.80 -10.21 -17.81
CA ASP A 93 1.50 -10.53 -19.21
C ASP A 93 0.21 -9.84 -19.72
N ALA A 94 -0.64 -9.29 -18.84
CA ALA A 94 -1.81 -8.51 -19.22
C ALA A 94 -1.47 -7.05 -19.58
N TYR A 95 -0.30 -6.56 -19.16
CA TYR A 95 0.17 -5.20 -19.42
C TYR A 95 1.20 -5.17 -20.54
N ASP A 96 2.22 -6.02 -20.47
CA ASP A 96 3.27 -6.11 -21.48
C ASP A 96 3.90 -7.52 -21.42
N ARG A 97 3.43 -8.42 -22.30
CA ARG A 97 3.85 -9.83 -22.34
C ARG A 97 5.22 -10.03 -22.99
N ASP A 98 5.51 -9.20 -23.98
CA ASP A 98 6.61 -9.41 -24.92
C ASP A 98 7.88 -8.64 -24.52
N TYR A 99 7.86 -7.95 -23.38
CA TYR A 99 9.02 -7.27 -22.84
C TYR A 99 10.15 -8.23 -22.43
N ASP A 100 11.33 -7.97 -22.98
CA ASP A 100 12.54 -8.80 -22.86
C ASP A 100 13.72 -8.09 -22.17
N GLY A 101 13.52 -6.86 -21.69
CA GLY A 101 14.55 -6.08 -20.98
C GLY A 101 14.61 -6.31 -19.47
N ASP A 102 15.38 -5.44 -18.79
CA ASP A 102 15.49 -5.43 -17.33
C ASP A 102 14.14 -5.14 -16.66
N ARG A 103 13.79 -5.95 -15.66
CA ARG A 103 12.57 -5.86 -14.88
C ARG A 103 12.87 -5.22 -13.53
N LEU A 104 12.66 -3.92 -13.43
CA LEU A 104 12.89 -3.16 -12.21
C LEU A 104 11.78 -3.42 -11.17
N VAL A 105 11.83 -4.58 -10.53
CA VAL A 105 10.84 -4.99 -9.52
C VAL A 105 11.00 -4.23 -8.20
N ASP A 106 12.22 -3.88 -7.80
CA ASP A 106 12.55 -3.07 -6.62
C ASP A 106 13.55 -2.00 -7.05
N PRO A 107 13.11 -1.00 -7.84
CA PRO A 107 14.01 -0.09 -8.52
C PRO A 107 14.85 0.73 -7.52
N ALA A 108 16.10 1.02 -7.88
CA ALA A 108 16.94 1.92 -7.10
C ALA A 108 16.30 3.31 -6.94
N TYR A 109 16.32 3.83 -5.72
CA TYR A 109 15.76 5.13 -5.36
C TYR A 109 16.75 6.26 -5.66
N GLU A 110 16.85 6.59 -6.95
CA GLU A 110 17.83 7.53 -7.50
C GLU A 110 17.18 8.31 -8.67
N PRO A 111 17.84 9.34 -9.24
CA PRO A 111 17.41 9.92 -10.51
C PRO A 111 17.30 8.84 -11.59
N ALA A 112 16.28 8.93 -12.44
CA ALA A 112 15.87 7.87 -13.37
C ALA A 112 16.87 7.61 -14.51
N GLU A 113 17.96 8.36 -14.61
CA GLU A 113 18.96 8.32 -15.69
C GLU A 113 19.66 6.96 -15.83
N TYR A 114 19.66 6.12 -14.78
CA TYR A 114 20.22 4.77 -14.83
C TYR A 114 19.36 3.79 -15.65
N ALA A 115 18.09 4.13 -15.91
CA ALA A 115 17.12 3.28 -16.57
C ALA A 115 16.73 3.84 -17.95
N THR A 116 16.52 2.95 -18.91
CA THR A 116 16.01 3.36 -20.23
C THR A 116 14.52 3.70 -20.16
N GLU A 117 14.01 4.45 -21.15
CA GLU A 117 12.57 4.73 -21.24
C GLU A 117 11.72 3.44 -21.30
N SER A 118 12.24 2.39 -21.95
CA SER A 118 11.57 1.09 -22.02
C SER A 118 11.50 0.41 -20.65
N GLU A 119 12.58 0.49 -19.86
CA GLU A 119 12.64 -0.02 -18.50
C GLU A 119 11.70 0.75 -17.57
N ILE A 120 11.64 2.09 -17.67
CA ILE A 120 10.70 2.92 -16.90
C ILE A 120 9.25 2.59 -17.26
N ARG A 121 8.94 2.40 -18.55
CA ARG A 121 7.60 2.00 -19.00
C ARG A 121 7.23 0.63 -18.42
N PHE A 122 8.14 -0.34 -18.48
CA PHE A 122 7.86 -1.68 -17.99
C PHE A 122 7.79 -1.74 -16.46
N MET A 123 8.59 -0.94 -15.75
CA MET A 123 8.49 -0.74 -14.31
C MET A 123 7.07 -0.31 -13.89
N ARG A 124 6.46 0.63 -14.63
CA ARG A 124 5.05 1.03 -14.41
C ARG A 124 4.07 -0.11 -14.69
N CYS A 125 4.37 -0.99 -15.65
CA CYS A 125 3.58 -2.19 -15.92
C CYS A 125 3.66 -3.19 -14.76
N LEU A 126 4.83 -3.38 -14.16
CA LEU A 126 5.01 -4.21 -12.96
C LEU A 126 4.19 -3.65 -11.77
N TYR A 127 4.27 -2.34 -11.52
CA TYR A 127 3.46 -1.68 -10.49
C TYR A 127 1.95 -1.85 -10.75
N ALA A 128 1.49 -1.63 -11.98
CA ALA A 128 0.09 -1.80 -12.36
C ALA A 128 -0.38 -3.27 -12.24
N ALA A 129 0.46 -4.24 -12.59
CA ALA A 129 0.20 -5.66 -12.39
C ALA A 129 0.02 -6.00 -10.90
N LYS A 130 0.89 -5.46 -10.04
CA LYS A 130 0.77 -5.61 -8.58
C LYS A 130 -0.52 -4.97 -8.05
N LEU A 131 -0.86 -3.77 -8.53
CA LEU A 131 -2.12 -3.11 -8.17
C LEU A 131 -3.35 -3.93 -8.57
N THR A 132 -3.38 -4.51 -9.77
CA THR A 132 -4.52 -5.35 -10.20
C THR A 132 -4.67 -6.60 -9.34
N MET A 133 -3.56 -7.20 -8.90
CA MET A 133 -3.62 -8.29 -7.93
C MET A 133 -4.17 -7.80 -6.58
N VAL A 134 -3.72 -6.65 -6.07
CA VAL A 134 -4.22 -6.06 -4.83
C VAL A 134 -5.73 -5.77 -4.93
N ASP A 135 -6.19 -5.19 -6.04
CA ASP A 135 -7.59 -4.88 -6.31
C ASP A 135 -8.48 -6.14 -6.25
N ARG A 136 -8.05 -7.24 -6.87
CA ARG A 136 -8.73 -8.54 -6.77
C ARG A 136 -8.92 -8.98 -5.32
N TRP A 137 -7.90 -8.84 -4.47
CA TRP A 137 -7.95 -9.28 -3.08
C TRP A 137 -8.72 -8.33 -2.16
N ILE A 138 -8.74 -7.03 -2.47
CA ILE A 138 -9.71 -6.09 -1.88
C ILE A 138 -11.13 -6.53 -2.22
N GLY A 139 -11.39 -6.86 -3.49
CA GLY A 139 -12.67 -7.40 -3.95
C GLY A 139 -13.09 -8.66 -3.20
N TYR A 140 -12.14 -9.57 -2.91
CA TYR A 140 -12.39 -10.76 -2.08
C TYR A 140 -12.88 -10.40 -0.67
N LEU A 141 -12.24 -9.44 0.01
CA LEU A 141 -12.67 -9.00 1.35
C LEU A 141 -14.04 -8.31 1.31
N LEU A 142 -14.27 -7.43 0.33
CA LEU A 142 -15.55 -6.74 0.16
C LEU A 142 -16.71 -7.72 -0.11
N ALA A 143 -16.48 -8.73 -0.96
CA ALA A 143 -17.44 -9.81 -1.19
C ALA A 143 -17.67 -10.66 0.08
N GLY A 144 -16.65 -10.82 0.93
CA GLY A 144 -16.77 -11.41 2.26
C GLY A 144 -17.70 -10.62 3.18
N ILE A 145 -17.50 -9.31 3.28
CA ILE A 145 -18.36 -8.39 4.05
C ILE A 145 -19.82 -8.48 3.58
N GLU A 146 -20.05 -8.52 2.27
CA GLU A 146 -21.39 -8.68 1.69
C GLU A 146 -22.01 -10.04 2.00
N ARG A 147 -21.28 -11.14 1.81
CA ARG A 147 -21.74 -12.50 2.14
C ARG A 147 -22.13 -12.66 3.61
N LEU A 148 -21.43 -11.98 4.51
CA LEU A 148 -21.72 -11.99 5.95
C LEU A 148 -22.87 -11.05 6.35
N GLY A 149 -23.48 -10.33 5.40
CA GLY A 149 -24.55 -9.38 5.68
C GLY A 149 -24.08 -8.12 6.41
N LEU A 150 -22.77 -7.87 6.48
CA LEU A 150 -22.18 -6.76 7.22
C LEU A 150 -22.16 -5.46 6.40
N ARG A 151 -22.40 -5.55 5.09
CA ARG A 151 -22.29 -4.43 4.17
C ARG A 151 -23.10 -3.21 4.63
N ASP A 152 -24.33 -3.38 5.09
CA ASP A 152 -25.20 -2.24 5.44
C ASP A 152 -25.01 -1.73 6.87
N ASP A 153 -24.12 -2.35 7.65
CA ASP A 153 -23.79 -1.93 9.02
C ASP A 153 -22.28 -1.63 9.19
N THR A 154 -21.53 -1.58 8.08
CA THR A 154 -20.08 -1.32 8.08
C THR A 154 -19.75 -0.03 7.34
N VAL A 155 -18.98 0.83 8.00
CA VAL A 155 -18.31 1.97 7.37
C VAL A 155 -16.95 1.51 6.86
N ILE A 156 -16.68 1.78 5.58
CA ILE A 156 -15.45 1.33 4.91
C ILE A 156 -14.64 2.56 4.51
N PHE A 157 -13.39 2.61 4.99
CA PHE A 157 -12.38 3.56 4.56
C PHE A 157 -11.34 2.82 3.74
N PHE A 158 -10.95 3.38 2.59
CA PHE A 158 -9.83 2.92 1.78
C PHE A 158 -8.91 4.11 1.49
N THR A 159 -7.63 3.97 1.76
CA THR A 159 -6.63 5.02 1.55
C THR A 159 -5.26 4.42 1.25
N SER A 160 -4.34 5.25 0.75
CA SER A 160 -2.89 4.98 0.77
C SER A 160 -2.20 5.88 1.80
N ASP A 161 -0.98 5.54 2.19
CA ASP A 161 -0.10 6.35 3.04
C ASP A 161 0.62 7.45 2.25
N HIS A 162 1.14 7.09 1.07
CA HIS A 162 1.78 8.00 0.11
C HIS A 162 1.75 7.40 -1.31
N GLY A 163 2.26 8.16 -2.29
CA GLY A 163 2.51 7.70 -3.65
C GLY A 163 3.98 7.34 -3.90
N PHE A 164 4.37 7.21 -5.16
CA PHE A 164 5.72 6.79 -5.57
C PHE A 164 6.07 7.42 -6.92
N TYR A 165 7.29 7.94 -7.09
CA TYR A 165 7.77 8.39 -8.40
C TYR A 165 8.20 7.18 -9.23
N HIS A 166 7.55 6.97 -10.36
CA HIS A 166 7.82 5.90 -11.32
C HIS A 166 8.54 6.47 -12.55
N GLY A 167 9.43 7.45 -12.37
CA GLY A 167 10.10 8.20 -13.44
C GLY A 167 9.49 9.58 -13.71
N GLU A 168 8.38 9.97 -13.09
CA GLU A 168 7.90 11.35 -13.16
C GLU A 168 8.97 12.30 -12.62
N HIS A 169 9.14 13.44 -13.28
CA HIS A 169 10.18 14.42 -12.96
C HIS A 169 11.62 13.87 -13.01
N GLY A 170 11.85 12.72 -13.67
CA GLY A 170 13.16 12.07 -13.69
C GLY A 170 13.55 11.46 -12.35
N LEU A 171 12.59 11.17 -11.47
CA LEU A 171 12.82 10.61 -10.13
C LEU A 171 12.23 9.21 -10.02
N ILE A 172 12.89 8.35 -9.25
CA ILE A 172 12.36 7.04 -8.86
C ILE A 172 12.35 6.93 -7.33
N GLY A 173 11.30 6.33 -6.77
CA GLY A 173 11.14 6.16 -5.33
C GLY A 173 10.34 7.26 -4.65
N LYS A 174 10.53 7.40 -3.34
CA LYS A 174 9.87 8.42 -2.48
C LYS A 174 10.87 9.32 -1.75
N VAL A 175 12.13 8.89 -1.68
CA VAL A 175 13.29 9.61 -1.16
C VAL A 175 14.52 9.17 -1.95
N LEU A 176 15.64 9.87 -1.81
CA LEU A 176 16.93 9.41 -2.33
C LEU A 176 17.58 8.48 -1.30
N LEU A 177 17.97 7.29 -1.72
CA LEU A 177 18.69 6.33 -0.89
C LEU A 177 20.10 6.11 -1.42
N ASP A 178 21.04 5.85 -0.52
CA ASP A 178 22.32 5.27 -0.89
C ASP A 178 22.24 3.74 -1.00
N ARG A 179 23.38 3.10 -1.30
CA ARG A 179 23.47 1.65 -1.47
C ARG A 179 23.38 0.85 -0.17
N GLU A 180 23.32 1.53 0.97
CA GLU A 180 23.09 0.94 2.29
C GLU A 180 21.64 1.13 2.77
N ASP A 181 20.73 1.56 1.87
CA ASP A 181 19.31 1.81 2.15
C ASP A 181 19.12 2.98 3.16
N VAL A 182 20.07 3.92 3.19
CA VAL A 182 20.05 5.11 4.05
C VAL A 182 19.56 6.32 3.26
N ILE A 183 18.65 7.09 3.86
CA ILE A 183 18.17 8.35 3.26
C ILE A 183 19.31 9.37 3.19
N CYS A 184 19.77 9.67 1.98
CA CYS A 184 20.81 10.65 1.72
C CYS A 184 20.28 11.90 0.99
N GLY A 185 19.00 11.91 0.62
CA GLY A 185 18.33 13.08 0.06
C GLY A 185 16.80 12.95 0.07
N ARG A 186 16.11 14.04 -0.22
CA ARG A 186 14.64 14.09 -0.22
C ARG A 186 14.14 14.50 -1.59
N TRP A 187 13.14 13.77 -2.08
CA TRP A 187 12.42 14.17 -3.27
C TRP A 187 11.46 15.32 -2.98
N PRO A 188 11.18 16.16 -3.99
CA PRO A 188 10.08 17.13 -3.90
C PRO A 188 8.77 16.44 -3.54
N LEU A 189 7.87 17.15 -2.86
CA LEU A 189 6.57 16.65 -2.43
C LEU A 189 5.47 17.00 -3.45
N TYR A 190 5.64 16.60 -4.71
CA TYR A 190 4.59 16.76 -5.73
C TYR A 190 3.36 15.91 -5.41
N ALA A 191 2.27 16.17 -6.15
CA ALA A 191 1.03 15.40 -6.05
C ALA A 191 1.27 13.89 -6.25
N THR A 192 2.28 13.50 -7.04
CA THR A 192 2.70 12.10 -7.23
C THR A 192 2.99 11.36 -5.92
N ILE A 193 3.48 12.06 -4.89
CA ILE A 193 3.75 11.49 -3.56
C ILE A 193 2.63 11.81 -2.57
N THR A 194 2.06 13.01 -2.65
CA THR A 194 1.22 13.56 -1.57
C THR A 194 -0.27 13.40 -1.78
N HIS A 195 -0.72 13.14 -3.01
CA HIS A 195 -2.14 12.98 -3.35
C HIS A 195 -2.55 11.51 -3.31
N ALA A 196 -2.72 10.98 -2.09
CA ALA A 196 -3.20 9.62 -1.87
C ALA A 196 -4.71 9.49 -2.16
N PRO A 197 -5.18 8.32 -2.65
CA PRO A 197 -6.61 8.06 -2.78
C PRO A 197 -7.27 8.02 -1.39
N LEU A 198 -8.51 8.50 -1.30
CA LEU A 198 -9.38 8.32 -0.14
C LEU A 198 -10.80 8.02 -0.63
N LEU A 199 -11.30 6.82 -0.30
CA LEU A 199 -12.67 6.41 -0.55
C LEU A 199 -13.33 6.09 0.79
N ILE A 200 -14.53 6.62 1.00
CA ILE A 200 -15.32 6.40 2.22
C ILE A 200 -16.71 5.94 1.80
N ARG A 201 -17.14 4.79 2.32
CA ARG A 201 -18.51 4.29 2.19
C ARG A 201 -19.18 4.29 3.57
N LEU A 202 -20.22 5.10 3.71
CA LEU A 202 -21.16 5.01 4.84
C LEU A 202 -22.31 4.03 4.51
N PRO A 203 -22.89 3.37 5.52
CA PRO A 203 -24.19 2.69 5.40
C PRO A 203 -25.24 3.54 4.67
N GLY A 204 -26.02 2.92 3.79
CA GLY A 204 -27.08 3.58 3.02
C GLY A 204 -26.61 4.39 1.80
N MET A 205 -25.30 4.57 1.57
CA MET A 205 -24.81 5.19 0.35
C MET A 205 -24.98 4.26 -0.86
N THR A 206 -25.71 4.73 -1.87
CA THR A 206 -25.96 4.00 -3.13
C THR A 206 -25.31 4.65 -4.35
N VAL A 207 -24.85 5.91 -4.22
CA VAL A 207 -24.21 6.68 -5.29
C VAL A 207 -22.90 7.27 -4.77
N GLY A 208 -21.82 7.12 -5.54
CA GLY A 208 -20.55 7.76 -5.26
C GLY A 208 -20.62 9.26 -5.55
N LYS A 209 -20.05 10.08 -4.66
CA LYS A 209 -19.83 11.51 -4.87
C LYS A 209 -18.33 11.81 -4.82
N GLN A 210 -17.88 12.69 -5.69
CA GLN A 210 -16.53 13.23 -5.64
C GLN A 210 -16.53 14.58 -4.96
N TYR A 211 -15.53 14.83 -4.12
CA TYR A 211 -15.34 16.08 -3.41
C TYR A 211 -13.97 16.65 -3.77
N SER A 212 -13.92 17.97 -4.02
CA SER A 212 -12.67 18.70 -4.29
C SER A 212 -12.09 19.35 -3.03
N ALA A 213 -12.62 19.00 -1.85
CA ALA A 213 -12.14 19.53 -0.57
C ALA A 213 -10.74 18.96 -0.25
N PHE A 214 -9.90 19.79 0.36
CA PHE A 214 -8.63 19.31 0.91
C PHE A 214 -8.87 18.41 2.12
N CYS A 215 -8.36 17.18 2.03
CA CYS A 215 -8.35 16.19 3.10
C CYS A 215 -6.90 15.82 3.44
N GLN A 216 -6.65 15.41 4.68
CA GLN A 216 -5.34 14.92 5.13
C GLN A 216 -5.51 13.65 5.97
N PRO A 217 -4.47 12.80 6.09
CA PRO A 217 -4.54 11.59 6.90
C PRO A 217 -4.99 11.84 8.36
N ALA A 218 -4.65 13.00 8.92
CA ALA A 218 -5.07 13.40 10.27
C ALA A 218 -6.60 13.53 10.44
N ASP A 219 -7.35 13.62 9.35
CA ASP A 219 -8.82 13.74 9.37
C ASP A 219 -9.53 12.40 9.57
N LEU A 220 -8.84 11.29 9.31
CA LEU A 220 -9.45 9.96 9.39
C LEU A 220 -9.89 9.63 10.82
N MET A 221 -9.01 9.86 11.80
CA MET A 221 -9.33 9.62 13.22
C MET A 221 -10.57 10.40 13.70
N PRO A 222 -10.66 11.74 13.60
CA PRO A 222 -11.85 12.46 14.04
C PRO A 222 -13.10 12.08 13.24
N THR A 223 -12.96 11.74 11.95
CA THR A 223 -14.09 11.23 11.14
C THR A 223 -14.63 9.92 11.70
N VAL A 224 -13.75 8.95 12.01
CA VAL A 224 -14.16 7.67 12.59
C VAL A 224 -14.82 7.89 13.95
N LEU A 225 -14.25 8.73 14.81
CA LEU A 225 -14.85 9.01 16.13
C LEU A 225 -16.25 9.62 16.01
N GLU A 226 -16.44 10.62 15.13
CA GLU A 226 -17.74 11.25 14.93
C GLU A 226 -18.78 10.29 14.35
N VAL A 227 -18.39 9.41 13.41
CA VAL A 227 -19.25 8.37 12.86
C VAL A 227 -19.84 7.46 13.95
N PHE A 228 -19.06 7.17 14.99
CA PHE A 228 -19.46 6.33 16.12
C PHE A 228 -19.91 7.11 17.37
N ASP A 229 -20.22 8.40 17.22
CA ASP A 229 -20.66 9.30 18.29
C ASP A 229 -19.71 9.28 19.51
N ARG A 230 -18.40 9.34 19.22
CA ARG A 230 -17.32 9.38 20.22
C ARG A 230 -16.71 10.76 20.30
N PRO A 231 -16.35 11.23 21.50
CA PRO A 231 -15.71 12.54 21.67
C PRO A 231 -14.35 12.55 20.96
N ILE A 232 -14.09 13.63 20.22
CA ILE A 232 -12.77 13.87 19.62
C ILE A 232 -11.84 14.41 20.72
N PRO A 233 -10.71 13.73 21.03
CA PRO A 233 -9.79 14.18 22.07
C PRO A 233 -9.21 15.57 21.80
N GLN A 234 -8.92 16.30 22.89
CA GLN A 234 -8.21 17.56 22.80
C GLN A 234 -6.81 17.34 22.19
N GLY A 235 -6.42 18.21 21.25
CA GLY A 235 -5.12 18.15 20.57
C GLY A 235 -5.13 17.42 19.22
N VAL A 236 -6.24 16.77 18.84
CA VAL A 236 -6.42 16.30 17.46
C VAL A 236 -6.44 17.51 16.53
N GLN A 237 -5.53 17.53 15.55
CA GLN A 237 -5.37 18.64 14.60
C GLN A 237 -6.18 18.45 13.32
N GLY A 238 -6.61 17.22 13.03
CA GLY A 238 -7.49 16.92 11.91
C GLY A 238 -8.92 17.40 12.15
N SER A 239 -9.71 17.43 11.09
CA SER A 239 -11.13 17.78 11.13
C SER A 239 -11.93 16.63 10.55
N SER A 240 -13.06 16.31 11.17
CA SER A 240 -13.93 15.26 10.65
C SER A 240 -14.47 15.61 9.26
N LEU A 241 -14.50 14.61 8.39
CA LEU A 241 -15.06 14.69 7.05
C LEU A 241 -16.57 14.35 7.04
N LEU A 242 -17.14 13.92 8.16
CA LEU A 242 -18.53 13.44 8.22
C LEU A 242 -19.56 14.51 7.78
N PRO A 243 -19.45 15.81 8.17
CA PRO A 243 -20.35 16.85 7.67
C PRO A 243 -20.31 16.97 6.14
N LEU A 244 -19.12 16.91 5.55
CA LEU A 244 -18.94 16.93 4.10
C LEU A 244 -19.63 15.72 3.44
N LEU A 245 -19.46 14.53 4.00
CA LEU A 245 -20.07 13.29 3.49
C LEU A 245 -21.60 13.32 3.58
N ARG A 246 -22.17 14.03 4.55
CA ARG A 246 -23.62 14.25 4.72
C ARG A 246 -24.18 15.36 3.81
N GLY A 247 -23.32 16.06 3.07
CA GLY A 247 -23.72 17.19 2.22
C GLY A 247 -24.06 18.45 3.02
N GLU A 248 -23.62 18.53 4.27
CA GLU A 248 -23.70 19.75 5.05
C GLU A 248 -22.68 20.76 4.50
N SER A 249 -22.94 22.06 4.69
CA SER A 249 -22.00 23.12 4.31
C SER A 249 -20.78 23.08 5.24
N ALA A 250 -19.89 22.12 5.01
CA ALA A 250 -18.65 22.00 5.75
C ALA A 250 -17.66 23.07 5.28
N ALA A 251 -17.07 23.81 6.22
CA ALA A 251 -15.90 24.61 5.92
C ALA A 251 -14.76 23.64 5.55
N SER A 252 -14.47 23.48 4.25
CA SER A 252 -13.25 22.82 3.82
C SER A 252 -12.06 23.71 4.17
N ARG A 253 -10.98 23.14 4.69
CA ARG A 253 -9.73 23.91 4.82
C ARG A 253 -9.30 24.46 3.47
N GLY A 254 -8.69 25.64 3.46
CA GLY A 254 -8.25 26.31 2.23
C GLY A 254 -6.95 25.76 1.64
N PHE A 255 -6.24 24.89 2.37
CA PHE A 255 -4.96 24.32 1.97
C PHE A 255 -4.69 23.00 2.72
N ALA A 256 -3.83 22.14 2.17
CA ALA A 256 -3.27 20.97 2.85
C ALA A 256 -1.81 21.23 3.24
N ILE A 257 -1.37 20.64 4.35
CA ILE A 257 0.02 20.72 4.81
C ILE A 257 0.68 19.35 4.62
N THR A 258 1.87 19.36 4.02
CA THR A 258 2.71 18.18 3.91
C THR A 258 4.15 18.58 4.20
N SER A 259 4.90 17.69 4.83
CA SER A 259 6.31 17.90 5.10
C SER A 259 7.03 16.57 5.08
N ALA A 260 8.31 16.63 4.72
CA ALA A 260 9.20 15.52 4.96
C ALA A 260 9.57 15.47 6.46
N THR A 261 9.98 14.31 6.96
CA THR A 261 10.44 14.18 8.36
C THR A 261 11.56 15.18 8.64
N TYR A 262 11.38 16.07 9.62
CA TYR A 262 12.35 17.15 9.89
C TYR A 262 13.70 16.61 10.39
N VAL A 263 13.69 15.50 11.15
CA VAL A 263 14.89 14.81 11.62
C VAL A 263 14.60 13.31 11.56
N GLN A 264 15.27 12.59 10.67
CA GLN A 264 15.34 11.13 10.82
C GLN A 264 16.39 10.89 11.90
N ASP A 265 16.00 11.13 13.15
CA ASP A 265 16.87 10.81 14.26
C ASP A 265 17.11 9.31 14.15
N LYS A 266 18.37 8.85 14.24
CA LYS A 266 18.67 7.41 14.27
C LYS A 266 17.94 6.71 15.44
N GLN A 267 17.31 7.48 16.33
CA GLN A 267 16.54 7.08 17.50
C GLN A 267 15.01 7.22 17.35
N VAL A 268 14.49 7.90 16.33
CA VAL A 268 13.03 8.02 16.13
C VAL A 268 12.53 6.74 15.48
N ARG A 269 12.05 5.81 16.32
CA ARG A 269 11.26 4.66 15.87
C ARG A 269 9.99 5.17 15.19
N SER A 270 9.69 4.62 14.02
CA SER A 270 8.41 4.86 13.35
C SER A 270 7.24 4.63 14.32
N PRO A 271 6.17 5.45 14.33
CA PRO A 271 5.05 5.31 15.26
C PRO A 271 4.25 4.01 15.10
N THR A 272 4.61 3.16 14.13
CA THR A 272 3.89 1.92 13.81
C THR A 272 4.06 0.80 14.84
N SER A 273 4.89 0.95 15.87
CA SER A 273 4.92 0.00 16.99
C SER A 273 3.98 0.43 18.12
N PHE A 274 2.66 0.27 17.92
CA PHE A 274 1.77 0.14 19.07
C PHE A 274 2.12 -1.17 19.78
N ARG A 275 2.76 -1.09 20.95
CA ARG A 275 2.71 -2.20 21.90
C ARG A 275 1.32 -2.17 22.50
N THR A 276 0.49 -3.15 22.15
CA THR A 276 -0.58 -3.56 23.05
C THR A 276 0.13 -4.23 24.24
N GLU A 277 0.00 -3.63 25.43
CA GLU A 277 0.31 -4.31 26.69
C GLU A 277 -0.52 -5.58 26.87
#